data_AF-A0A966SS80-F1
#
_entry.id   AF-A0A966SS80-F1
#
_cell.length_a   1.000
_cell.length_b   1.000
_cell.length_c   1.000
_cell.angle_alpha   90.00
_cell.angle_beta   90.00
_cell.angle_gamma   90.00
#
_symmetry.space_group_name_H-M   'P 1'
#
loop_
_entity.id
_entity.type
_entity.pdbx_description
1 polymer ?
#
loop_
_entity_poly.entity_id
_entity_poly.type
_entity_poly.pdbx_seq_one_letter_code
_entity_poly.pdbx_strand_id
1 'polypeptide(L)'
;MASHRIEPTWKDRLAQVLPFGVGVTKPKHYRDLLRVIWQNRAQPGYAYQVLTRGVCDGCALGSTGLHDWTLKGTHLCMTRLEQLRLNTLPALEGNLLSDISNLKALDNAQLRALGRLPCPLLREGNAPGFKRISWDEAYALMARKLRATTPKRWALSVAAHGITNETYYMAQKAARFLGSNNI
;
A
#
# COMPACT_ATOMS: atom_id res chain seq x y z
N MET A 1 -18.34 40.02 -27.54
CA MET A 1 -17.03 39.66 -26.93
C MET A 1 -16.26 38.84 -27.96
N ALA A 2 -15.16 39.38 -28.49
CA ALA A 2 -14.35 38.71 -29.51
C ALA A 2 -13.47 37.63 -28.86
N SER A 3 -13.51 36.40 -29.39
CA SER A 3 -12.65 35.31 -28.91
C SER A 3 -11.20 35.63 -29.26
N HIS A 4 -10.34 35.71 -28.24
CA HIS A 4 -8.90 35.84 -28.43
C HIS A 4 -8.37 34.58 -29.13
N ARG A 5 -7.82 34.71 -30.34
CA ARG A 5 -7.13 33.61 -31.01
C ARG A 5 -5.85 33.33 -30.22
N ILE A 6 -5.69 32.10 -29.71
CA ILE A 6 -4.49 31.70 -28.97
C ILE A 6 -3.36 31.55 -30.00
N GLU A 7 -2.38 32.46 -29.97
CA GLU A 7 -1.17 32.31 -30.78
C GLU A 7 -0.24 31.27 -30.13
N PRO A 8 0.31 30.33 -30.91
CA PRO A 8 1.17 29.29 -30.37
C PRO A 8 2.43 29.92 -29.78
N THR A 9 2.64 29.66 -28.49
CA THR A 9 3.80 30.15 -27.74
C THR A 9 5.05 29.39 -28.17
N TRP A 10 6.22 29.95 -27.85
CA TRP A 10 7.51 29.30 -28.09
C TRP A 10 7.60 27.90 -27.46
N LYS A 11 6.86 27.63 -26.37
CA LYS A 11 6.74 26.30 -25.75
C LYS A 11 6.01 25.30 -26.63
N ASP A 12 4.95 25.72 -27.32
CA ASP A 12 4.21 24.87 -28.27
C ASP A 12 5.10 24.50 -29.45
N ARG A 13 5.95 25.44 -29.88
CA ARG A 13 6.97 25.19 -30.92
C ARG A 13 8.08 24.27 -30.42
N LEU A 14 8.52 24.40 -29.17
CA LEU A 14 9.49 23.49 -28.56
C LEU A 14 8.93 22.08 -28.34
N ALA A 15 7.63 21.95 -28.04
CA ALA A 15 6.92 20.66 -28.00
C ALA A 15 6.96 19.92 -29.34
N GLN A 16 6.99 20.67 -30.45
CA GLN A 16 7.07 20.15 -31.82
C GLN A 16 8.49 19.74 -32.21
N VAL A 17 9.51 20.34 -31.59
CA VAL A 17 10.93 20.10 -31.91
C VAL A 17 11.53 19.00 -31.02
N LEU A 18 11.14 18.93 -29.75
CA LEU A 18 11.62 17.87 -28.86
C LEU A 18 10.98 16.54 -29.23
N PRO A 19 11.76 15.46 -29.39
CA PRO A 19 11.21 14.15 -29.69
C PRO A 19 10.19 13.78 -28.60
N PHE A 20 8.94 13.57 -29.03
CA PHE A 20 7.79 13.18 -28.19
C PHE A 20 7.23 14.22 -27.21
N GLY A 21 7.53 15.52 -27.33
CA GLY A 21 7.10 16.52 -26.35
C GLY A 21 7.65 16.21 -24.96
N VAL A 22 8.81 15.55 -24.90
CA VAL A 22 9.54 15.22 -23.66
C VAL A 22 9.85 16.54 -22.96
N GLY A 23 9.16 16.77 -21.84
CA GLY A 23 9.25 18.04 -21.10
C GLY A 23 8.17 19.07 -21.43
N VAL A 24 7.17 18.77 -22.28
CA VAL A 24 6.12 19.74 -22.67
C VAL A 24 4.69 19.20 -22.60
N THR A 25 4.43 17.89 -22.66
CA THR A 25 3.09 17.29 -22.41
C THR A 25 3.16 16.03 -21.56
N LYS A 26 2.08 15.77 -20.79
CA LYS A 26 1.87 14.79 -19.69
C LYS A 26 2.95 13.68 -19.57
N PRO A 27 3.54 13.47 -18.37
CA PRO A 27 4.68 12.58 -18.19
C PRO A 27 4.42 11.16 -18.69
N LYS A 28 5.37 10.65 -19.47
CA LYS A 28 5.35 9.32 -20.08
C LYS A 28 6.02 8.31 -19.16
N HIS A 29 5.27 7.79 -18.19
CA HIS A 29 5.72 6.81 -17.20
C HIS A 29 5.96 5.40 -17.75
N TYR A 30 6.40 5.25 -19.01
CA TYR A 30 6.57 3.92 -19.62
C TYR A 30 7.61 3.07 -18.89
N ARG A 31 8.70 3.68 -18.41
CA ARG A 31 9.72 2.98 -17.61
C ARG A 31 9.16 2.45 -16.30
N ASP A 32 8.34 3.25 -15.62
CA ASP A 32 7.71 2.86 -14.37
C ASP A 32 6.63 1.81 -14.60
N LEU A 33 5.86 1.93 -15.70
CA LEU A 33 4.89 0.92 -16.09
C LEU A 33 5.55 -0.44 -16.36
N LEU A 34 6.67 -0.46 -17.10
CA LEU A 34 7.44 -1.69 -17.33
C LEU A 34 7.97 -2.27 -16.01
N ARG A 35 8.44 -1.43 -15.09
CA ARG A 35 8.85 -1.85 -13.75
C ARG A 35 7.69 -2.49 -12.99
N VAL A 36 6.50 -1.89 -13.01
CA VAL A 36 5.29 -2.42 -12.35
C VAL A 36 4.89 -3.76 -12.95
N ILE A 37 4.84 -3.87 -14.28
CA ILE A 37 4.52 -5.13 -14.97
C ILE A 37 5.52 -6.21 -14.53
N TRP A 38 6.82 -5.90 -14.54
CA TRP A 38 7.86 -6.84 -14.13
C TRP A 38 7.73 -7.28 -12.67
N GLN A 39 7.47 -6.34 -11.75
CA GLN A 39 7.25 -6.65 -10.35
C GLN A 39 6.07 -7.61 -10.17
N ASN A 40 4.97 -7.40 -10.90
CA ASN A 40 3.73 -8.18 -10.76
C ASN A 40 3.68 -9.45 -11.63
N ARG A 41 4.77 -9.80 -12.34
CA ARG A 41 4.83 -10.93 -13.30
C ARG A 41 4.50 -12.31 -12.72
N ALA A 42 4.58 -12.48 -11.40
CA ALA A 42 4.31 -13.75 -10.74
C ALA A 42 2.80 -14.05 -10.62
N GLN A 43 1.94 -13.02 -10.66
CA GLN A 43 0.49 -13.18 -10.52
C GLN A 43 -0.28 -12.28 -11.50
N PRO A 44 -0.05 -12.39 -12.82
CA PRO A 44 -0.60 -11.46 -13.81
C PRO A 44 -2.14 -11.50 -13.87
N GLY A 45 -2.74 -12.69 -13.75
CA GLY A 45 -4.20 -12.84 -13.75
C GLY A 45 -4.87 -12.18 -12.53
N TYR A 46 -4.29 -12.36 -11.34
CA TYR A 46 -4.79 -11.71 -10.14
C TYR A 46 -4.57 -10.18 -10.18
N ALA A 47 -3.39 -9.74 -10.64
CA ALA A 47 -3.11 -8.32 -10.86
C ALA A 47 -4.14 -7.67 -11.79
N TYR A 48 -4.51 -8.35 -12.88
CA TYR A 48 -5.56 -7.89 -13.79
C TYR A 48 -6.93 -7.80 -13.12
N GLN A 49 -7.30 -8.79 -12.29
CA GLN A 49 -8.56 -8.75 -11.53
C GLN A 49 -8.58 -7.58 -10.53
N VAL A 50 -7.49 -7.33 -9.81
CA VAL A 50 -7.37 -6.18 -8.89
C VAL A 50 -7.54 -4.87 -9.64
N LEU A 51 -6.94 -4.72 -10.82
CA LEU A 51 -7.07 -3.50 -11.64
C LEU A 51 -8.47 -3.34 -12.26
N THR A 52 -9.13 -4.41 -12.68
CA THR A 52 -10.39 -4.34 -13.42
C THR A 52 -11.65 -4.46 -12.56
N ARG A 53 -11.54 -5.04 -11.36
CA ARG A 53 -12.67 -5.28 -10.44
C ARG A 53 -12.46 -4.64 -9.07
N GLY A 54 -11.22 -4.35 -8.69
CA GLY A 54 -10.88 -3.76 -7.40
C GLY A 54 -11.09 -2.26 -7.35
N VAL A 55 -11.08 -1.73 -6.13
CA VAL A 55 -11.02 -0.30 -5.84
C VAL A 55 -9.56 0.17 -5.76
N CYS A 56 -9.32 1.47 -5.91
CA CYS A 56 -7.98 2.04 -5.73
C CYS A 56 -7.62 2.19 -4.25
N ASP A 57 -6.57 1.51 -3.79
CA ASP A 57 -6.07 1.59 -2.40
C ASP A 57 -5.36 2.91 -2.06
N GLY A 58 -5.08 3.74 -3.07
CA GLY A 58 -4.32 4.99 -2.92
C GLY A 58 -5.11 6.26 -3.15
N CYS A 59 -6.39 6.17 -3.49
CA CYS A 59 -7.18 7.33 -3.85
C CYS A 59 -8.60 7.25 -3.29
N ALA A 60 -8.99 8.29 -2.55
CA ALA A 60 -10.34 8.45 -2.03
C ALA A 60 -11.39 8.72 -3.12
N LEU A 61 -10.97 8.97 -4.38
CA LEU A 61 -11.86 9.20 -5.53
C LEU A 61 -12.59 7.95 -6.03
N GLY A 62 -12.50 6.82 -5.30
CA GLY A 62 -13.39 5.66 -5.50
C GLY A 62 -13.38 5.08 -6.91
N SER A 63 -12.25 5.15 -7.62
CA SER A 63 -12.15 4.48 -8.92
C SER A 63 -12.37 2.98 -8.74
N THR A 64 -13.35 2.46 -9.48
CA THR A 64 -13.78 1.06 -9.45
C THR A 64 -13.44 0.43 -10.78
N GLY A 65 -12.66 -0.65 -10.73
CA GLY A 65 -12.08 -1.20 -11.94
C GLY A 65 -11.25 -0.14 -12.66
N LEU A 66 -11.42 0.01 -13.96
CA LEU A 66 -10.65 0.97 -14.78
C LEU A 66 -11.35 2.32 -14.99
N HIS A 67 -12.39 2.64 -14.20
CA HIS A 67 -13.21 3.82 -14.41
C HIS A 67 -13.42 4.61 -13.10
N ASP A 68 -13.76 5.88 -13.25
CA ASP A 68 -14.28 6.72 -12.18
C ASP A 68 -15.48 7.55 -12.69
N TRP A 69 -16.04 8.39 -11.83
CA TRP A 69 -17.13 9.30 -12.17
C TRP A 69 -16.68 10.67 -12.69
N THR A 70 -15.38 10.94 -12.71
CA THR A 70 -14.82 12.29 -12.97
C THR A 70 -14.30 12.44 -14.39
N LEU A 71 -13.60 11.42 -14.89
CA LEU A 71 -12.94 11.42 -16.18
C LEU A 71 -13.60 10.40 -17.11
N LYS A 72 -13.83 10.81 -18.37
CA LYS A 72 -14.24 9.86 -19.42
C LYS A 72 -13.04 9.00 -19.82
N GLY A 73 -13.22 7.68 -19.86
CA GLY A 73 -12.19 6.72 -20.29
C GLY A 73 -11.50 5.99 -19.14
N THR A 74 -10.32 5.42 -19.42
CA THR A 74 -9.58 4.60 -18.45
C THR A 74 -8.92 5.46 -17.37
N HIS A 75 -9.33 5.29 -16.12
CA HIS A 75 -8.65 5.84 -14.95
C HIS A 75 -7.62 4.84 -14.42
N LEU A 76 -6.37 5.04 -14.82
CA LEU A 76 -5.23 4.34 -14.28
C LEU A 76 -4.10 5.33 -14.00
N CYS A 77 -3.79 5.54 -12.71
CA CYS A 77 -2.72 6.44 -12.27
C CYS A 77 -1.50 5.63 -11.80
N MET A 78 -0.34 6.28 -11.78
CA MET A 78 0.90 5.65 -11.33
C MET A 78 0.85 5.20 -9.88
N THR A 79 0.23 5.98 -8.99
CA THR A 79 0.06 5.61 -7.58
C THR A 79 -0.63 4.25 -7.43
N ARG A 80 -1.71 4.01 -8.17
CA ARG A 80 -2.42 2.72 -8.15
C ARG A 80 -1.58 1.59 -8.70
N LEU A 81 -0.85 1.84 -9.79
CA LEU A 81 0.04 0.86 -10.40
C LEU A 81 1.20 0.47 -9.48
N GLU A 82 1.79 1.43 -8.78
CA GLU A 82 2.86 1.18 -7.81
C GLU A 82 2.36 0.42 -6.57
N GLN A 83 1.15 0.71 -6.12
CA GLN A 83 0.52 0.01 -5.00
C GLN A 83 -0.04 -1.37 -5.35
N LEU A 84 -0.21 -1.70 -6.63
CA LEU A 84 -0.66 -3.02 -7.08
C LEU A 84 0.16 -4.16 -6.47
N ARG A 85 1.45 -3.90 -6.23
CA ARG A 85 2.37 -4.85 -5.60
C ARG A 85 1.90 -5.29 -4.21
N LEU A 86 1.24 -4.43 -3.44
CA LEU A 86 0.72 -4.78 -2.10
C LEU A 86 -0.26 -5.96 -2.15
N ASN A 87 -1.03 -6.04 -3.24
CA ASN A 87 -1.99 -7.11 -3.45
C ASN A 87 -1.34 -8.40 -3.98
N THR A 88 -0.31 -8.28 -4.84
CA THR A 88 0.29 -9.43 -5.55
C THR A 88 1.53 -10.02 -4.86
N LEU A 89 1.98 -9.42 -3.75
CA LEU A 89 3.11 -9.92 -2.96
C LEU A 89 2.86 -11.38 -2.54
N PRO A 90 3.78 -12.32 -2.83
CA PRO A 90 3.64 -13.70 -2.37
C PRO A 90 3.72 -13.76 -0.85
N ALA A 91 3.19 -14.84 -0.27
CA ALA A 91 3.40 -15.14 1.13
C ALA A 91 4.90 -15.22 1.42
N LEU A 92 5.32 -14.58 2.50
CA LEU A 92 6.68 -14.69 3.02
C LEU A 92 7.01 -16.15 3.34
N GLU A 93 8.23 -16.58 3.02
CA GLU A 93 8.75 -17.89 3.41
C GLU A 93 8.89 -17.99 4.95
N GLY A 94 8.30 -19.04 5.52
CA GLY A 94 8.05 -19.11 6.97
C GLY A 94 9.31 -19.24 7.84
N ASN A 95 10.42 -19.72 7.29
CA ASN A 95 11.69 -19.87 8.00
C ASN A 95 12.53 -18.57 8.00
N LEU A 96 12.23 -17.60 7.12
CA LEU A 96 13.06 -16.40 7.00
C LEU A 96 13.06 -15.54 8.26
N LEU A 97 11.99 -15.63 9.07
CA LEU A 97 11.82 -14.88 10.30
C LEU A 97 12.26 -15.64 11.55
N SER A 98 12.75 -16.88 11.44
CA SER A 98 13.19 -17.65 12.62
C SER A 98 14.47 -17.08 13.25
N ASP A 99 15.23 -16.29 12.49
CA ASP A 99 16.37 -15.52 12.99
C ASP A 99 16.35 -14.10 12.39
N ILE A 100 16.23 -13.08 13.25
CA ILE A 100 16.18 -11.67 12.81
C ILE A 100 17.56 -11.10 12.50
N SER A 101 18.65 -11.79 12.83
CA SER A 101 20.02 -11.30 12.65
C SER A 101 20.29 -10.94 11.19
N ASN A 102 19.79 -11.78 10.27
CA ASN A 102 19.90 -11.57 8.83
C ASN A 102 19.06 -10.40 8.31
N LEU A 103 17.97 -10.06 9.01
CA LEU A 103 17.05 -8.98 8.62
C LEU A 103 17.60 -7.60 8.97
N LYS A 104 18.50 -7.51 9.96
CA LYS A 104 19.10 -6.22 10.39
C LYS A 104 19.97 -5.57 9.31
N ALA A 105 20.49 -6.36 8.37
CA ALA A 105 21.28 -5.86 7.25
C ALA A 105 20.43 -5.29 6.11
N LEU A 106 19.11 -5.50 6.14
CA LEU A 106 18.20 -5.10 5.07
C LEU A 106 17.60 -3.73 5.32
N ASP A 107 17.48 -2.93 4.26
CA ASP A 107 16.72 -1.70 4.30
C ASP A 107 15.20 -1.94 4.27
N ASN A 108 14.43 -0.88 4.47
CA ASN A 108 12.96 -0.95 4.49
C ASN A 108 12.35 -1.41 3.16
N ALA A 109 13.00 -1.18 2.01
CA ALA A 109 12.49 -1.61 0.72
C ALA A 109 12.73 -3.11 0.53
N GLN A 110 13.92 -3.58 0.90
CA GLN A 110 14.30 -4.99 0.90
C GLN A 110 13.41 -5.80 1.84
N LEU A 111 13.15 -5.31 3.07
CA LEU A 111 12.26 -5.97 4.03
C LEU A 111 10.83 -6.14 3.48
N ARG A 112 10.28 -5.10 2.81
CA ARG A 112 8.96 -5.19 2.18
C ARG A 112 8.92 -6.14 0.99
N ALA A 113 10.05 -6.27 0.28
CA ALA A 113 10.15 -7.16 -0.88
C ALA A 113 10.15 -8.65 -0.50
N LEU A 114 10.39 -9.00 0.77
CA LEU A 114 10.43 -10.39 1.24
C LEU A 114 9.08 -11.10 1.07
N GLY A 115 7.96 -10.40 1.18
CA GLY A 115 6.62 -10.97 1.01
C GLY A 115 5.60 -10.46 2.03
N ARG A 116 4.34 -10.89 1.86
CA ARG A 116 3.25 -10.61 2.81
C ARG A 116 3.32 -11.56 4.01
N LEU A 117 2.95 -11.09 5.20
CA LEU A 117 2.78 -11.96 6.38
C LEU A 117 1.47 -12.76 6.26
N PRO A 118 1.52 -14.10 6.11
CA PRO A 118 0.31 -14.89 5.87
C PRO A 118 -0.39 -15.34 7.18
N CYS A 119 0.28 -15.21 8.32
CA CYS A 119 -0.22 -15.70 9.61
C CYS A 119 0.35 -14.87 10.77
N PRO A 120 -0.24 -14.99 11.97
CA PRO A 120 0.29 -14.38 13.17
C PRO A 120 1.63 -14.99 13.58
N LEU A 121 2.54 -14.13 14.04
CA LEU A 121 3.90 -14.48 14.42
C LEU A 121 4.21 -13.90 15.80
N LEU A 122 4.83 -14.70 16.66
CA LEU A 122 5.23 -14.31 18.00
C LEU A 122 6.74 -14.36 18.14
N ARG A 123 7.33 -13.32 18.71
CA ARG A 123 8.72 -13.31 19.16
C ARG A 123 8.75 -13.05 20.66
N GLU A 124 9.34 -13.96 21.40
CA GLU A 124 9.54 -13.82 22.84
C GLU A 124 10.77 -12.98 23.14
N GLY A 125 10.84 -12.41 24.35
CA GLY A 125 12.03 -11.70 24.81
C GLY A 125 13.23 -12.64 24.77
N ASN A 126 14.27 -12.27 24.04
CA ASN A 126 15.49 -13.05 23.79
C ASN A 126 15.39 -14.18 22.75
N ALA A 127 14.24 -14.39 22.11
CA ALA A 127 14.17 -15.36 21.02
C ALA A 127 14.96 -14.85 19.79
N PRO A 128 15.69 -15.73 19.08
CA PRO A 128 16.45 -15.37 17.87
C PRO A 128 15.52 -14.87 16.77
N GLY A 129 14.27 -15.33 16.72
CA GLY A 129 13.28 -14.81 15.79
C GLY A 129 11.84 -15.17 16.16
N PHE A 130 10.99 -15.22 15.14
CA PHE A 130 9.56 -15.38 15.25
C PHE A 130 9.14 -16.85 15.09
N LYS A 131 8.13 -17.26 15.85
CA LYS A 131 7.41 -18.53 15.68
C LYS A 131 5.99 -18.27 15.19
N ARG A 132 5.49 -19.11 14.28
CA ARG A 132 4.08 -19.10 13.87
C ARG A 132 3.21 -19.52 15.05
N ILE A 133 2.12 -18.80 15.24
CA ILE A 133 1.08 -19.12 16.24
C ILE A 133 -0.30 -19.08 15.58
N SER A 134 -1.30 -19.66 16.25
CA SER A 134 -2.69 -19.54 15.82
C SER A 134 -3.26 -18.14 16.08
N TRP A 135 -4.36 -17.80 15.40
CA TRP A 135 -5.09 -16.56 15.69
C TRP A 135 -5.65 -16.55 17.12
N ASP A 136 -6.15 -17.68 17.61
CA ASP A 136 -6.69 -17.80 18.97
C ASP A 136 -5.60 -17.53 20.02
N GLU A 137 -4.40 -18.08 19.83
CA GLU A 137 -3.25 -17.79 20.70
C GLU A 137 -2.86 -16.31 20.66
N ALA A 138 -2.83 -15.70 19.46
CA ALA A 138 -2.50 -14.29 19.31
C ALA A 138 -3.50 -13.41 20.06
N TYR A 139 -4.81 -13.64 19.87
CA TYR A 139 -5.86 -12.91 20.55
C TYR A 139 -5.83 -13.11 22.06
N ALA A 140 -5.64 -14.36 22.53
CA ALA A 140 -5.54 -14.65 23.96
C ALA A 140 -4.34 -13.93 24.59
N LEU A 141 -3.19 -13.91 23.92
CA LEU A 141 -1.99 -13.23 24.39
C LEU A 141 -2.18 -11.71 24.46
N MET A 142 -2.73 -11.10 23.41
CA MET A 142 -3.03 -9.66 23.38
C MET A 142 -4.03 -9.28 24.49
N ALA A 143 -5.11 -10.05 24.63
CA ALA A 143 -6.13 -9.80 25.66
C ALA A 143 -5.56 -9.93 27.08
N ARG A 144 -4.71 -10.94 27.35
CA ARG A 144 -4.02 -11.07 28.65
C ARG A 144 -3.14 -9.86 28.95
N LYS A 145 -2.35 -9.40 27.98
CA LYS A 145 -1.46 -8.24 28.15
C LYS A 145 -2.23 -6.94 28.33
N LEU A 146 -3.32 -6.74 27.57
CA LEU A 146 -4.19 -5.57 27.71
C LEU A 146 -4.89 -5.52 29.07
N ARG A 147 -5.38 -6.66 29.59
CA ARG A 147 -5.99 -6.71 30.93
C ARG A 147 -4.98 -6.45 32.07
N ALA A 148 -3.71 -6.78 31.86
CA ALA A 148 -2.65 -6.58 32.85
C ALA A 148 -2.02 -5.17 32.83
N THR A 149 -2.45 -4.28 31.92
CA THR A 149 -1.95 -2.90 31.82
C THR A 149 -3.06 -1.91 32.16
N THR A 150 -2.72 -0.62 32.23
CA THR A 150 -3.68 0.47 32.43
C THR A 150 -3.93 1.22 31.12
N PRO A 151 -5.10 1.86 30.94
CA PRO A 151 -5.42 2.54 29.67
C PRO A 151 -4.43 3.64 29.24
N LYS A 152 -3.69 4.23 30.20
CA LYS A 152 -2.66 5.25 29.94
C LYS A 152 -1.34 4.67 29.42
N ARG A 153 -1.14 3.35 29.47
CA ARG A 153 0.15 2.67 29.21
C ARG A 153 0.19 1.89 27.90
N TRP A 154 -0.83 2.01 27.07
CA TRP A 154 -0.85 1.43 25.74
C TRP A 154 -1.45 2.42 24.74
N ALA A 155 -1.16 2.21 23.46
CA ALA A 155 -1.67 2.99 22.33
C ALA A 155 -1.92 2.07 21.13
N LEU A 156 -2.82 2.46 20.22
CA LEU A 156 -3.00 1.81 18.91
C LEU A 156 -2.45 2.71 17.81
N SER A 157 -1.27 2.39 17.29
CA SER A 157 -0.79 3.02 16.07
C SER A 157 -1.39 2.31 14.85
N VAL A 158 -2.10 3.07 14.04
CA VAL A 158 -2.79 2.57 12.86
C VAL A 158 -2.08 3.10 11.60
N ALA A 159 -1.92 2.24 10.58
CA ALA A 159 -1.20 2.60 9.36
C ALA A 159 -1.87 3.79 8.64
N ALA A 160 -1.08 4.80 8.24
CA ALA A 160 -1.56 6.02 7.59
C ALA A 160 -2.19 5.79 6.19
N HIS A 161 -1.90 4.66 5.56
CA HIS A 161 -2.32 4.32 4.19
C HIS A 161 -2.63 2.82 4.10
N GLY A 162 -3.44 2.43 3.10
CA GLY A 162 -3.72 1.03 2.82
C GLY A 162 -4.72 0.38 3.78
N ILE A 163 -5.47 1.19 4.53
CA ILE A 163 -6.59 0.74 5.36
C ILE A 163 -7.81 1.62 5.11
N THR A 164 -8.98 1.10 5.44
CA THR A 164 -10.24 1.81 5.21
C THR A 164 -10.64 2.69 6.39
N ASN A 165 -11.51 3.66 6.15
CA ASN A 165 -12.07 4.52 7.20
C ASN A 165 -12.82 3.71 8.26
N GLU A 166 -13.45 2.59 7.89
CA GLU A 166 -14.11 1.66 8.80
C GLU A 166 -13.10 1.01 9.74
N THR A 167 -11.92 0.63 9.23
CA THR A 167 -10.84 0.08 10.07
C THR A 167 -10.37 1.10 11.09
N TYR A 168 -10.19 2.36 10.67
CA TYR A 168 -9.89 3.47 11.58
C TYR A 168 -10.99 3.65 12.62
N TYR A 169 -12.25 3.73 12.21
CA TYR A 169 -13.38 3.87 13.12
C TYR A 169 -13.42 2.76 14.16
N MET A 170 -13.26 1.50 13.72
CA MET A 170 -13.27 0.34 14.61
C MET A 170 -12.09 0.35 15.59
N ALA A 171 -10.88 0.66 15.14
CA ALA A 171 -9.71 0.77 16.02
C ALA A 171 -9.92 1.82 17.10
N GLN A 172 -10.40 3.01 16.72
CA GLN A 172 -10.66 4.09 17.67
C GLN A 172 -11.80 3.76 18.64
N LYS A 173 -12.89 3.14 18.15
CA LYS A 173 -14.03 2.72 18.97
C LYS A 173 -13.61 1.67 19.99
N ALA A 174 -12.85 0.67 19.56
CA ALA A 174 -12.30 -0.35 20.44
C ALA A 174 -11.37 0.28 21.51
N ALA A 175 -10.51 1.22 21.11
CA ALA A 175 -9.60 1.85 22.06
C ALA A 175 -10.32 2.65 23.15
N ARG A 176 -11.32 3.44 22.75
CA ARG A 176 -12.15 4.24 23.67
C ARG A 176 -13.01 3.35 24.57
N PHE A 177 -13.54 2.25 24.04
CA PHE A 177 -14.26 1.25 24.84
C PHE A 177 -13.36 0.64 25.92
N LEU A 178 -12.09 0.39 25.60
CA LEU A 178 -11.08 -0.09 26.55
C LEU A 178 -10.51 1.03 27.46
N GLY A 179 -11.08 2.23 27.41
CA GLY A 179 -10.75 3.35 28.29
C GLY A 179 -9.52 4.17 27.90
N SER A 180 -8.98 3.98 26.69
CA SER A 180 -7.83 4.76 26.20
C SER A 180 -8.20 5.70 25.06
N ASN A 181 -7.54 6.85 25.02
CA ASN A 181 -7.59 7.81 23.91
C ASN A 181 -6.27 7.89 23.14
N ASN A 182 -5.34 6.96 23.38
CA ASN A 182 -4.03 6.93 22.72
C ASN A 182 -4.14 6.17 21.39
N ILE A 183 -4.36 6.90 20.29
CA ILE A 183 -4.41 6.37 18.91
C ILE A 183 -3.43 7.17 18.05
#